data_AF-A0AAC9V6U5-F1
#
_entry.id   AF-A0AAC9V6U5-F1
#
_cell.length_a   1.000
_cell.length_b   1.000
_cell.length_c   1.000
_cell.angle_alpha   90.00
_cell.angle_beta   90.00
_cell.angle_gamma   90.00
#
_symmetry.space_group_name_H-M   'P 1'
#
loop_
_entity.id
_entity.type
_entity.pdbx_description
1 polymer ?
#
loop_
_entity_poly.entity_id
_entity_poly.type
_entity_poly.pdbx_seq_one_letter_code
_entity_poly.pdbx_strand_id
1 'polypeptide(L)'
;MEEESLITHEEYLTSAELFRSAFPTFAAEVERVEARRGRLNDFQLMQAVSKATDSIVILGWNCRKTVAAMFDVYAEIYRREGREAADKWVEATFGVSYSPEAGEVRQSLLEAMDRVHILIKAKEAELQLLYRELHELRTRLEEPQADASAAVDDEE
;
A
#
# COMPACT_ATOMS: atom_id res chain seq x y z
N MET A 1 -29.89 27.02 -2.32
CA MET A 1 -29.96 26.13 -3.50
C MET A 1 -29.30 24.84 -3.09
N GLU A 2 -30.11 23.85 -2.75
CA GLU A 2 -29.62 22.48 -2.56
C GLU A 2 -29.36 21.94 -3.97
N GLU A 3 -28.09 21.86 -4.36
CA GLU A 3 -27.72 21.05 -5.52
C GLU A 3 -27.95 19.60 -5.11
N GLU A 4 -29.12 19.05 -5.47
CA GLU A 4 -29.33 17.61 -5.57
C GLU A 4 -28.33 17.09 -6.61
N SER A 5 -27.12 16.79 -6.14
CA SER A 5 -26.10 16.12 -6.93
C SER A 5 -26.58 14.70 -7.17
N LEU A 6 -27.34 14.54 -8.25
CA LEU A 6 -27.77 13.23 -8.75
C LEU A 6 -26.51 12.50 -9.22
N ILE A 7 -26.03 11.57 -8.40
CA ILE A 7 -24.95 10.67 -8.81
C ILE A 7 -25.53 9.65 -9.79
N THR A 8 -24.77 9.34 -10.82
CA THR A 8 -25.12 8.24 -11.72
C THR A 8 -24.95 6.90 -11.04
N HIS A 9 -25.62 5.86 -11.56
CA HIS A 9 -25.47 4.50 -11.04
C HIS A 9 -24.02 4.00 -11.15
N GLU A 10 -23.31 4.35 -12.22
CA GLU A 10 -21.92 3.99 -12.44
C GLU A 10 -20.98 4.67 -11.41
N GLU A 11 -21.21 5.96 -11.12
CA GLU A 11 -20.48 6.66 -10.06
C GLU A 11 -20.75 6.06 -8.68
N TYR A 12 -21.99 5.63 -8.40
CA TYR A 12 -22.31 4.93 -7.17
C TYR A 12 -21.54 3.61 -7.03
N LEU A 13 -21.54 2.78 -8.08
CA LEU A 13 -20.84 1.50 -8.09
C LEU A 13 -19.33 1.70 -7.89
N THR A 14 -18.74 2.67 -8.60
CA THR A 14 -17.33 3.04 -8.44
C THR A 14 -17.03 3.48 -7.01
N SER A 15 -17.91 4.30 -6.43
CA SER A 15 -17.77 4.75 -5.03
C SER A 15 -17.87 3.60 -4.04
N ALA A 16 -18.78 2.65 -4.28
CA ALA A 16 -18.93 1.47 -3.45
C ALA A 16 -17.67 0.57 -3.52
N GLU A 17 -17.06 0.40 -4.69
CA GLU A 17 -15.79 -0.32 -4.84
C GLU A 17 -14.64 0.35 -4.09
N LEU A 18 -14.55 1.67 -4.18
CA LEU A 18 -13.55 2.44 -3.43
C LEU A 18 -13.75 2.30 -1.91
N PHE A 19 -14.99 2.42 -1.43
CA PHE A 19 -15.32 2.17 -0.03
C PHE A 19 -14.97 0.75 0.41
N ARG A 20 -15.32 -0.26 -0.39
CA ARG A 20 -14.97 -1.68 -0.15
C ARG A 20 -13.47 -1.90 -0.02
N SER A 21 -12.67 -1.20 -0.82
CA SER A 21 -11.21 -1.28 -0.75
C SER A 21 -10.63 -0.60 0.50
N ALA A 22 -11.25 0.50 0.95
CA ALA A 22 -10.81 1.28 2.11
C ALA A 22 -11.22 0.61 3.43
N PHE A 23 -12.38 -0.04 3.45
CA PHE A 23 -13.04 -0.49 4.66
C PHE A 23 -12.20 -1.42 5.55
N PRO A 24 -11.47 -2.43 5.03
CA PRO A 24 -10.67 -3.30 5.90
C PRO A 24 -9.59 -2.55 6.69
N THR A 25 -8.94 -1.56 6.05
CA THR A 25 -7.94 -0.71 6.71
C THR A 25 -8.58 0.18 7.77
N PHE A 26 -9.75 0.75 7.44
CA PHE A 26 -10.54 1.54 8.38
C PHE A 26 -10.97 0.71 9.61
N ALA A 27 -11.57 -0.46 9.39
CA ALA A 27 -12.07 -1.34 10.45
C ALA A 27 -10.94 -1.82 11.38
N ALA A 28 -9.76 -2.14 10.83
CA ALA A 28 -8.57 -2.47 11.61
C ALA A 28 -8.12 -1.31 12.50
N GLU A 29 -8.17 -0.07 12.00
CA GLU A 29 -7.80 1.11 12.79
C GLU A 29 -8.83 1.40 13.89
N VAL A 30 -10.13 1.24 13.60
CA VAL A 30 -11.21 1.36 14.59
C VAL A 30 -10.99 0.34 15.71
N GLU A 31 -10.80 -0.94 15.39
CA GLU A 31 -10.55 -1.99 16.38
C GLU A 31 -9.30 -1.68 17.22
N ARG A 32 -8.19 -1.31 16.58
CA ARG A 32 -6.93 -1.00 17.25
C ARG A 32 -7.07 0.14 18.25
N VAL A 33 -7.81 1.20 17.89
CA VAL A 33 -8.04 2.34 18.78
C VAL A 33 -9.02 1.96 19.89
N GLU A 34 -10.09 1.23 19.56
CA GLU A 34 -11.11 0.80 20.51
C GLU A 34 -10.53 -0.12 21.58
N ALA A 35 -9.67 -1.07 21.20
CA ALA A 35 -8.98 -1.97 22.12
C ALA A 35 -8.05 -1.22 23.10
N ARG A 36 -7.53 -0.04 22.73
CA ARG A 36 -6.58 0.73 23.56
C ARG A 36 -7.25 1.80 24.41
N ARG A 37 -8.32 2.43 23.91
CA ARG A 37 -8.92 3.64 24.50
C ARG A 37 -10.42 3.54 24.74
N GLY A 38 -11.05 2.44 24.33
CA GLY A 38 -12.50 2.33 24.25
C GLY A 38 -13.07 3.07 23.05
N ARG A 39 -14.38 3.27 23.07
CA ARG A 39 -15.18 3.77 21.95
C ARG A 39 -14.61 5.05 21.32
N LEU A 40 -14.54 5.09 19.99
CA LEU A 40 -14.00 6.22 19.24
C LEU A 40 -14.99 7.39 19.23
N ASN A 41 -14.45 8.61 19.28
CA ASN A 41 -15.20 9.84 19.02
C ASN A 41 -15.15 10.23 17.53
N ASP A 42 -15.94 11.24 17.13
CA ASP A 42 -16.06 11.68 15.74
C ASP A 42 -14.72 12.07 15.10
N PHE A 43 -13.85 12.73 15.86
CA PHE A 43 -12.51 13.09 15.38
C PHE A 43 -11.64 11.86 15.11
N GLN A 44 -11.70 10.86 15.99
CA GLN A 44 -10.96 9.60 15.82
C GLN A 44 -11.49 8.78 14.66
N LEU A 45 -12.81 8.73 14.47
CA LEU A 45 -13.44 8.10 13.31
C LEU A 45 -13.01 8.79 12.01
N MET A 46 -13.06 10.12 11.95
CA MET A 46 -12.61 10.89 10.79
C MET A 46 -11.12 10.68 10.50
N GLN A 47 -10.27 10.58 11.54
CA GLN A 47 -8.86 10.25 11.37
C GLN A 47 -8.66 8.84 10.82
N ALA A 48 -9.44 7.86 11.27
CA ALA A 48 -9.41 6.50 10.74
C ALA A 48 -9.83 6.47 9.26
N VAL A 49 -10.87 7.22 8.89
CA VAL A 49 -11.29 7.39 7.48
C VAL A 49 -10.12 7.96 6.67
N SER A 50 -9.53 9.07 7.13
CA SER A 50 -8.42 9.72 6.43
C SER A 50 -7.26 8.76 6.19
N LYS A 51 -6.88 7.94 7.17
CA LYS A 51 -5.82 6.93 7.02
C LYS A 51 -6.19 5.84 6.02
N ALA A 52 -7.43 5.35 6.08
CA ALA A 52 -7.90 4.30 5.18
C ALA A 52 -7.99 4.76 3.72
N THR A 53 -8.25 6.05 3.49
CA THR A 53 -8.35 6.62 2.15
C THR A 53 -7.04 7.21 1.62
N ASP A 54 -6.00 7.34 2.44
CA ASP A 54 -4.75 8.03 2.08
C ASP A 54 -4.05 7.40 0.87
N SER A 55 -4.10 6.07 0.75
CA SER A 55 -3.52 5.34 -0.37
C SER A 55 -4.45 5.18 -1.57
N ILE A 56 -5.69 5.69 -1.50
CA ILE A 56 -6.73 5.46 -2.52
C ILE A 56 -6.92 6.72 -3.35
N VAL A 57 -6.72 6.60 -4.67
CA VAL A 57 -6.98 7.69 -5.60
C VAL A 57 -8.47 7.72 -5.93
N ILE A 58 -9.20 8.64 -5.29
CA ILE A 58 -10.62 8.87 -5.59
C ILE A 58 -10.73 9.98 -6.65
N LEU A 59 -11.08 9.56 -7.87
CA LEU A 59 -11.32 10.44 -9.00
C LEU A 59 -12.78 10.94 -8.99
N GLY A 60 -12.96 12.22 -9.30
CA GLY A 60 -14.29 12.84 -9.36
C GLY A 60 -14.80 13.32 -8.00
N TRP A 61 -15.47 14.47 -8.03
CA TRP A 61 -16.03 15.10 -6.83
C TRP A 61 -17.20 14.31 -6.24
N ASN A 62 -18.09 13.81 -7.10
CA ASN A 62 -19.24 13.01 -6.69
C ASN A 62 -18.79 11.73 -5.99
N CYS A 63 -17.82 11.01 -6.54
CA CYS A 63 -17.28 9.80 -5.92
C CYS A 63 -16.70 10.07 -4.53
N ARG A 64 -15.95 11.18 -4.35
CA ARG A 64 -15.43 11.57 -3.03
C ARG A 64 -16.55 11.82 -2.02
N LYS A 65 -17.58 12.57 -2.42
CA LYS A 65 -18.75 12.83 -1.57
C LYS A 65 -19.49 11.54 -1.21
N THR A 66 -19.70 10.65 -2.17
CA THR A 66 -20.41 9.39 -1.96
C THR A 66 -19.63 8.46 -1.02
N VAL A 67 -18.31 8.32 -1.20
CA VAL A 67 -17.45 7.54 -0.29
C VAL A 67 -17.47 8.13 1.12
N ALA A 68 -17.36 9.46 1.25
CA ALA A 68 -17.47 10.13 2.54
C ALA A 68 -18.82 9.86 3.22
N ALA A 69 -19.93 9.97 2.46
CA ALA A 69 -21.27 9.68 2.96
C ALA A 69 -21.43 8.22 3.43
N MET A 70 -20.80 7.25 2.76
CA MET A 70 -20.79 5.85 3.20
C MET A 70 -20.10 5.69 4.57
N PHE A 71 -18.97 6.40 4.78
CA PHE A 71 -18.32 6.44 6.10
C PHE A 71 -19.13 7.19 7.15
N ASP A 72 -19.86 8.24 6.77
CA ASP A 72 -20.74 8.96 7.69
C ASP A 72 -21.89 8.08 8.18
N VAL A 73 -22.50 7.27 7.30
CA VAL A 73 -23.52 6.27 7.67
C VAL A 73 -22.91 5.22 8.62
N TYR A 74 -21.71 4.74 8.34
CA TYR A 74 -21.00 3.85 9.26
C TYR A 74 -20.85 4.50 10.64
N ALA A 75 -20.35 5.74 10.69
CA ALA A 75 -20.12 6.46 11.93
C ALA A 75 -21.42 6.71 12.71
N GLU A 76 -22.53 6.95 12.03
CA GLU A 76 -23.85 7.07 12.66
C GLU A 76 -24.28 5.76 13.35
N ILE A 77 -24.19 4.64 12.64
CA ILE A 77 -24.53 3.32 13.20
C ILE A 77 -23.58 2.98 14.34
N TYR A 78 -22.28 3.22 14.17
CA TYR A 78 -21.26 3.01 15.19
C TYR A 78 -21.59 3.78 16.48
N ARG A 79 -22.07 5.03 16.38
CA ARG A 79 -22.46 5.85 17.54
C ARG A 79 -23.74 5.39 18.21
N ARG A 80 -24.69 4.83 17.46
CA ARG A 80 -25.97 4.36 18.03
C ARG A 80 -25.86 2.97 18.64
N GLU A 81 -25.22 2.05 17.93
CA GLU A 81 -25.32 0.61 18.18
C GLU A 81 -23.95 -0.08 18.40
N GLY A 82 -22.85 0.62 18.11
CA GLY A 82 -21.49 0.11 18.29
C GLY A 82 -20.91 -0.54 17.02
N ARG A 83 -19.66 -0.98 17.13
CA ARG A 83 -18.86 -1.52 16.02
C ARG A 83 -19.53 -2.69 15.31
N GLU A 84 -19.98 -3.70 16.06
CA GLU A 84 -20.56 -4.91 15.48
C GLU A 84 -21.77 -4.64 14.59
N ALA A 85 -22.63 -3.68 14.98
CA ALA A 85 -23.79 -3.30 14.18
C ALA A 85 -23.38 -2.56 12.91
N ALA A 86 -22.39 -1.67 13.01
CA ALA A 86 -21.86 -0.93 11.87
C ALA A 86 -21.15 -1.86 10.86
N ASP A 87 -20.37 -2.82 11.35
CA ASP A 87 -19.69 -3.83 10.52
C ASP A 87 -20.70 -4.75 9.82
N LYS A 88 -21.75 -5.19 10.52
CA LYS A 88 -22.84 -5.97 9.92
C LYS A 88 -23.57 -5.21 8.82
N TRP A 89 -23.77 -3.90 8.99
CA TRP A 89 -24.36 -3.07 7.94
C TRP A 89 -23.46 -3.01 6.71
N VAL A 90 -22.14 -2.90 6.88
CA VAL A 90 -21.18 -2.91 5.75
C VAL A 90 -21.19 -4.26 5.05
N GLU A 91 -21.16 -5.35 5.78
CA GLU A 91 -21.24 -6.70 5.22
C GLU A 91 -22.54 -6.89 4.42
N ALA A 92 -23.68 -6.49 4.97
CA ALA A 92 -24.98 -6.61 4.31
C ALA A 92 -25.12 -5.72 3.07
N THR A 93 -24.54 -4.51 3.09
CA THR A 93 -24.72 -3.51 2.02
C THR A 93 -23.68 -3.66 0.90
N PHE A 94 -22.44 -3.99 1.26
CA PHE A 94 -21.30 -3.98 0.33
C PHE A 94 -20.63 -5.36 0.16
N GLY A 95 -21.04 -6.37 0.93
CA GLY A 95 -20.48 -7.72 0.85
C GLY A 95 -19.01 -7.79 1.27
N VAL A 96 -18.57 -6.89 2.15
CA VAL A 96 -17.21 -6.89 2.71
C VAL A 96 -17.32 -7.01 4.21
N SER A 97 -16.60 -7.98 4.77
CA SER A 97 -16.45 -8.14 6.21
C SER A 97 -15.00 -7.88 6.61
N TYR A 98 -14.82 -7.34 7.81
CA TYR A 98 -13.53 -7.27 8.45
C TYR A 98 -13.34 -8.52 9.32
N SER A 99 -12.24 -9.23 9.09
CA SER A 99 -11.79 -10.31 9.98
C SER A 99 -10.40 -9.94 10.51
N PRO A 100 -10.21 -9.90 11.84
CA PRO A 100 -8.90 -9.63 12.45
C PRO A 100 -7.82 -10.58 11.95
N GLU A 101 -8.15 -11.86 11.79
CA GLU A 101 -7.24 -12.89 11.27
C GLU A 101 -6.79 -12.57 9.84
N ALA A 102 -7.69 -12.09 8.99
CA ALA A 102 -7.36 -11.66 7.63
C ALA A 102 -6.48 -10.40 7.63
N GLY A 103 -6.70 -9.49 8.59
CA GLY A 103 -5.88 -8.30 8.78
C GLY A 103 -4.44 -8.62 9.20
N GLU A 104 -4.26 -9.52 10.16
CA GLU A 104 -2.95 -9.98 10.63
C GLU A 104 -2.16 -10.69 9.52
N VAL A 105 -2.82 -11.56 8.76
CA VAL A 105 -2.21 -12.23 7.60
C VAL A 105 -1.77 -11.21 6.55
N ARG A 106 -2.62 -10.22 6.23
CA ARG A 106 -2.28 -9.15 5.27
C ARG A 106 -1.06 -8.34 5.74
N GLN A 107 -1.02 -7.97 7.01
CA GLN A 107 0.10 -7.22 7.58
C GLN A 107 1.40 -8.03 7.52
N SER A 108 1.34 -9.31 7.90
CA SER A 108 2.48 -10.23 7.79
C SER A 108 2.98 -10.37 6.35
N LEU A 109 2.07 -10.42 5.37
CA LEU A 109 2.43 -10.47 3.95
C LEU A 109 3.10 -9.18 3.48
N LEU A 110 2.60 -8.00 3.87
CA LEU A 110 3.22 -6.71 3.54
C LEU A 110 4.65 -6.63 4.09
N GLU A 111 4.85 -7.01 5.35
CA GLU A 111 6.18 -7.03 5.96
C GLU A 111 7.11 -8.05 5.27
N ALA A 112 6.58 -9.18 4.83
CA ALA A 112 7.35 -10.15 4.06
C ALA A 112 7.75 -9.60 2.68
N MET A 113 6.85 -8.88 2.00
CA MET A 113 7.14 -8.21 0.73
C MET A 113 8.24 -7.17 0.86
N ASP A 114 8.20 -6.33 1.91
CA ASP A 114 9.24 -5.33 2.16
C ASP A 114 10.60 -5.97 2.41
N ARG A 115 10.64 -7.06 3.21
CA ARG A 115 11.88 -7.84 3.42
C ARG A 115 12.44 -8.38 2.11
N VAL A 116 11.59 -8.95 1.25
CA VAL A 116 12.00 -9.45 -0.07
C VAL A 116 12.51 -8.32 -0.96
N HIS A 117 11.85 -7.16 -0.96
CA HIS A 117 12.27 -6.01 -1.74
C HIS A 117 13.66 -5.49 -1.34
N ILE A 118 13.95 -5.43 -0.04
CA ILE A 118 15.28 -5.07 0.49
C ILE A 118 16.33 -6.09 0.02
N LEU A 119 15.99 -7.39 0.08
CA LEU A 119 16.90 -8.46 -0.34
C LEU A 119 17.22 -8.38 -1.85
N ILE A 120 16.21 -8.09 -2.67
CA ILE A 120 16.39 -7.88 -4.12
C ILE A 120 17.40 -6.76 -4.36
N LYS A 121 17.22 -5.59 -3.74
CA LYS A 121 18.15 -4.47 -3.90
C LYS A 121 19.58 -4.82 -3.48
N ALA A 122 19.74 -5.58 -2.39
CA ALA A 122 21.06 -6.03 -1.96
C ALA A 122 21.71 -6.96 -3.00
N LYS A 123 20.94 -7.88 -3.58
CA LYS A 123 21.43 -8.79 -4.63
C LYS A 123 21.70 -8.10 -5.95
N GLU A 124 20.92 -7.09 -6.32
CA GLU A 124 21.20 -6.25 -7.48
C GLU A 124 22.51 -5.47 -7.33
N ALA A 125 22.79 -4.94 -6.14
CA ALA A 125 24.05 -4.26 -5.85
C ALA A 125 25.26 -5.21 -5.91
N GLU A 126 25.13 -6.40 -5.34
CA GLU A 126 26.15 -7.46 -5.42
C GLU A 126 26.44 -7.85 -6.88
N LEU A 127 25.40 -8.04 -7.68
CA LEU A 127 25.52 -8.36 -9.09
C LEU A 127 26.22 -7.25 -9.88
N GLN A 128 25.95 -5.98 -9.58
CA GLN A 128 26.64 -4.85 -10.21
C GLN A 128 28.14 -4.83 -9.91
N LEU A 129 28.54 -5.20 -8.68
CA LEU A 129 29.96 -5.32 -8.33
C LEU A 129 30.64 -6.44 -9.13
N LEU A 130 30.00 -7.60 -9.22
CA LEU A 130 30.52 -8.73 -10.00
C LEU A 130 30.65 -8.39 -11.49
N TYR A 131 29.70 -7.63 -12.05
CA TYR A 131 29.83 -7.17 -13.44
C TYR A 131 31.01 -6.21 -13.65
N ARG A 132 31.31 -5.33 -12.68
CA ARG A 132 32.49 -4.45 -12.76
C ARG A 132 33.78 -5.26 -12.72
N GLU A 133 33.89 -6.20 -11.78
CA GLU A 133 35.05 -7.09 -11.67
C GLU A 133 35.25 -7.91 -12.95
N LEU A 134 34.16 -8.48 -13.50
CA LEU A 134 34.22 -9.20 -14.78
C LEU A 134 34.71 -8.30 -15.92
N HIS A 135 34.27 -7.04 -15.96
CA HIS A 135 34.72 -6.09 -16.96
C HIS A 135 36.21 -5.77 -16.81
N GLU A 136 36.70 -5.54 -15.60
CA GLU A 136 38.12 -5.29 -15.30
C GLU A 136 39.01 -6.49 -15.67
N LEU A 137 38.54 -7.71 -15.42
CA LEU A 137 39.28 -8.92 -15.81
C LEU A 137 39.32 -9.10 -17.33
N ARG A 138 38.23 -8.77 -18.03
CA ARG A 138 38.19 -8.82 -19.50
C ARG A 138 39.14 -7.80 -20.12
N THR A 139 39.14 -6.56 -19.63
CA THR A 139 40.05 -5.53 -20.16
C THR A 139 41.52 -5.91 -19.94
N ARG A 140 41.89 -6.45 -18.78
CA ARG A 140 43.26 -6.96 -18.52
C ARG A 140 43.66 -8.12 -19.41
N LEU A 141 42.72 -8.97 -19.81
CA LEU A 141 42.98 -10.08 -20.73
C LEU A 141 43.18 -9.57 -22.18
N GLU A 142 42.52 -8.48 -22.55
CA GLU A 142 42.58 -7.86 -23.87
C GLU A 142 43.75 -6.87 -24.03
N GLU A 143 44.39 -6.44 -22.94
CA GLU A 143 45.65 -5.70 -22.98
C GLU A 143 46.75 -6.58 -23.60
N PRO A 144 47.37 -6.17 -24.73
CA PRO A 144 48.47 -6.92 -25.31
C PRO A 144 49.62 -6.95 -24.29
N GLN A 145 50.29 -8.11 -24.17
CA GLN A 145 51.59 -8.23 -23.47
C GLN A 145 52.66 -7.40 -24.20
N ALA A 146 52.56 -6.09 -24.12
CA ALA A 146 53.56 -5.14 -24.60
C ALA A 146 54.52 -4.85 -23.46
N ASP A 147 55.35 -5.84 -23.08
CA ASP A 147 56.62 -5.64 -22.35
C ASP A 147 57.38 -6.95 -22.10
N ALA A 148 57.54 -7.80 -23.13
CA ALA A 148 58.42 -8.97 -23.03
C ALA A 148 59.35 -9.18 -24.25
N SER A 149 59.53 -8.18 -25.12
CA SER A 149 60.39 -8.31 -26.32
C SER A 149 61.33 -7.12 -26.58
N ALA A 150 61.47 -6.16 -25.66
CA ALA A 150 62.36 -5.00 -25.86
C ALA A 150 63.72 -5.12 -25.14
N ALA A 151 64.20 -6.35 -24.92
CA ALA A 151 65.55 -6.59 -24.39
C ALA A 151 66.16 -7.83 -25.05
N VAL A 152 66.49 -7.71 -26.34
CA VAL A 152 67.55 -8.52 -26.97
C VAL A 152 68.42 -7.54 -27.75
N ASP A 153 69.45 -7.08 -27.05
CA ASP A 153 70.83 -6.85 -27.52
C ASP A 153 71.02 -6.08 -28.84
N ASP A 154 71.20 -4.76 -28.69
CA ASP A 154 72.19 -4.00 -29.47
C ASP A 154 73.58 -4.34 -28.91
N GLU A 155 74.23 -5.39 -29.42
CA GLU A 155 75.71 -5.51 -29.37
C GLU A 155 76.25 -6.13 -30.67
N GLU A 156 77.13 -5.33 -31.32
CA GLU A 156 78.05 -5.53 -32.47
C GLU A 156 77.52 -5.53 -33.91
#